data_AF-G4ZBY3-F1
#
_entry.id   AF-G4ZBY3-F1
#
_cell.length_a   1.000
_cell.length_b   1.000
_cell.length_c   1.000
_cell.angle_alpha   90.00
_cell.angle_beta   90.00
_cell.angle_gamma   90.00
#
_symmetry.space_group_name_H-M   'P 1'
#
loop_
_entity.id
_entity.type
_entity.pdbx_description
1 polymer ?
#
loop_
_entity_poly.entity_id
_entity_poly.type
_entity_poly.pdbx_seq_one_letter_code
_entity_poly.pdbx_strand_id
1 'polypeptide(L)'
;MKFIGLRLYCIDNEWKFGSILLGTRHFKPLYGERDQGIRGPYARWLKQILADFGLTTADFFGATTGGGPDVKWMMESGLRLQWEWCWPHLTNAATKAAFGMTGDRTPDMRSLLSKVTTTIYQVRSAEVVGSLYAELVDALGIGKEKKLVDYKPHRFMGLTQVFRRIVKRWEVLELWYEERTRKFERDRKALPNPFPLSGKKQLMEQLLSLLIPIFAVNVKSQAEKANQVDVLLAVYKLGMQTLAVDQPLVKFDSTKEHVVHYHPTELLPLAETTRNLLSQAFQTRFFSRYTCREAMKKCSFVAQRLSDGVIERNKYAMKKLVLQRLKTIMLSLQPSEVEPAMQVPAAFYHNGGFSEDLCDFLPLTMAQAPEQPTPQMLLEDRVDEVLDRRFSDPQLLAATSETDVETVLNFCKRMLETGTYRCLPQVARIVFAVQASSAQIERDFGVSRMMVTSQPEAKNAIPSNVTFDLEPLNPMTIFESEWEIALSSAFSLSAEL
;
A
#
# COMPACT_ATOMS: atom_id res chain seq x y z
N MET A 1 11.72 -17.82 -11.00
CA MET A 1 12.88 -16.99 -10.66
C MET A 1 12.46 -16.06 -9.52
N LYS A 2 13.15 -16.06 -8.38
CA LYS A 2 12.80 -15.23 -7.22
C LYS A 2 13.84 -14.13 -7.07
N PHE A 3 13.42 -12.88 -7.12
CA PHE A 3 14.28 -11.74 -6.82
C PHE A 3 13.89 -11.18 -5.46
N ILE A 4 14.87 -10.65 -4.75
CA ILE A 4 14.69 -9.89 -3.53
C ILE A 4 15.35 -8.53 -3.72
N GLY A 5 14.77 -7.52 -3.09
CA GLY A 5 15.29 -6.17 -3.13
C GLY A 5 14.96 -5.46 -1.84
N LEU A 6 15.84 -4.54 -1.46
CA LEU A 6 15.74 -3.78 -0.23
C LEU A 6 15.85 -2.29 -0.58
N ARG A 7 14.83 -1.52 -0.19
CA ARG A 7 14.75 -0.08 -0.41
C ARG A 7 14.47 0.59 0.94
N LEU A 8 15.26 1.60 1.26
CA LEU A 8 15.17 2.41 2.46
C LEU A 8 14.30 3.63 2.18
N TYR A 9 13.47 3.99 3.16
CA TYR A 9 12.63 5.18 3.12
C TYR A 9 12.83 5.98 4.39
N CYS A 10 12.95 7.29 4.24
CA CYS A 10 13.12 8.22 5.35
C CYS A 10 12.45 9.55 5.01
N ILE A 11 12.25 10.39 6.02
CA ILE A 11 11.94 11.80 5.83
C ILE A 11 13.06 12.56 6.52
N ASP A 12 13.77 13.40 5.77
CA ASP A 12 14.94 14.13 6.27
C ASP A 12 14.55 15.36 7.11
N ASN A 13 15.56 16.10 7.60
CA ASN A 13 15.35 17.27 8.44
C ASN A 13 14.71 18.45 7.70
N GLU A 14 14.77 18.46 6.37
CA GLU A 14 14.10 19.43 5.51
C GLU A 14 12.65 19.03 5.20
N TRP A 15 12.18 17.90 5.75
CA TRP A 15 10.87 17.29 5.49
C TRP A 15 10.70 16.76 4.07
N LYS A 16 11.81 16.45 3.39
CA LYS A 16 11.79 15.80 2.09
C LYS A 16 11.73 14.30 2.28
N PHE A 17 10.92 13.66 1.43
CA PHE A 17 10.77 12.22 1.41
C PHE A 17 11.95 11.59 0.63
N GLY A 18 12.73 10.77 1.31
CA GLY A 18 13.86 10.04 0.74
C GLY A 18 13.48 8.60 0.40
N SER A 19 13.94 8.12 -0.76
CA SER A 19 13.79 6.73 -1.18
C SER A 19 15.06 6.23 -1.84
N ILE A 20 15.72 5.24 -1.23
CA ILE A 20 17.06 4.80 -1.60
C ILE A 20 17.05 3.29 -1.82
N LEU A 21 17.38 2.84 -3.02
CA LEU A 21 17.53 1.42 -3.32
C LEU A 21 18.87 0.93 -2.76
N LEU A 22 18.85 0.10 -1.73
CA LEU A 22 20.09 -0.44 -1.12
C LEU A 22 20.64 -1.62 -1.91
N GLY A 23 19.77 -2.40 -2.56
CA GLY A 23 20.23 -3.46 -3.44
C GLY A 23 19.15 -4.39 -3.95
N THR A 24 19.50 -5.12 -5.00
CA THR A 24 18.69 -6.18 -5.60
C THR A 24 19.52 -7.43 -5.79
N ARG A 25 18.91 -8.60 -5.58
CA ARG A 25 19.59 -9.89 -5.74
C ARG A 25 18.69 -10.97 -6.30
N HIS A 26 19.26 -11.81 -7.14
CA HIS A 26 18.64 -13.09 -7.49
C HIS A 26 18.72 -14.03 -6.27
N PHE A 27 17.57 -14.37 -5.70
CA PHE A 27 17.50 -15.22 -4.52
C PHE A 27 17.42 -16.69 -4.91
N LYS A 28 18.58 -17.33 -4.97
CA LYS A 28 18.75 -18.76 -5.25
C LYS A 28 19.72 -19.38 -4.22
N PRO A 29 19.28 -19.57 -2.97
CA PRO A 29 20.12 -20.23 -1.96
C PRO A 29 20.53 -21.64 -2.44
N LEU A 30 21.71 -22.10 -2.04
CA LEU A 30 22.22 -23.43 -2.39
C LEU A 30 21.33 -24.52 -1.80
N TYR A 31 21.39 -25.74 -2.34
CA TYR A 31 20.52 -26.84 -1.90
C TYR A 31 20.62 -27.07 -0.39
N GLY A 32 21.84 -27.26 0.14
CA GLY A 32 22.05 -27.48 1.58
C GLY A 32 21.70 -26.29 2.49
N GLU A 33 21.59 -25.08 1.94
CA GLU A 33 21.13 -23.91 2.70
C GLU A 33 19.61 -23.89 2.88
N ARG A 34 18.87 -24.72 2.13
CA ARG A 34 17.40 -24.80 2.19
C ARG A 34 16.91 -25.87 3.14
N ASP A 35 17.79 -26.75 3.64
CA ASP A 35 17.41 -27.91 4.45
C ASP A 35 16.71 -27.50 5.76
N GLN A 36 16.98 -26.29 6.26
CA GLN A 36 16.31 -25.68 7.42
C GLN A 36 15.29 -24.58 7.04
N GLY A 37 14.90 -24.52 5.77
CA GLY A 37 14.03 -23.49 5.20
C GLY A 37 14.78 -22.25 4.70
N ILE A 38 14.02 -21.27 4.18
CA ILE A 38 14.60 -20.10 3.49
C ILE A 38 14.95 -18.91 4.40
N ARG A 39 14.58 -18.98 5.68
CA ARG A 39 14.70 -17.85 6.61
C ARG A 39 16.15 -17.50 6.92
N GLY A 40 17.00 -18.49 7.18
CA GLY A 40 18.43 -18.28 7.47
C GLY A 40 19.16 -17.55 6.34
N PRO A 41 19.11 -18.07 5.10
CA PRO A 41 19.70 -17.40 3.95
C PRO A 41 19.14 -16.00 3.69
N TYR A 42 17.83 -15.81 3.92
CA TYR A 42 17.19 -14.50 3.75
C TYR A 42 17.67 -13.48 4.80
N ALA A 43 17.75 -13.86 6.07
CA ALA A 43 18.27 -13.01 7.14
C ALA A 43 19.72 -12.59 6.89
N ARG A 44 20.57 -13.55 6.46
CA ARG A 44 21.98 -13.30 6.18
C ARG A 44 22.13 -12.24 5.09
N TRP A 45 21.35 -12.36 4.01
CA TRP A 45 21.40 -11.38 2.92
C TRP A 45 20.97 -9.98 3.36
N LEU A 46 19.87 -9.87 4.12
CA LEU A 46 19.40 -8.57 4.62
C LEU A 46 20.46 -7.91 5.50
N LYS A 47 21.00 -8.65 6.47
CA LYS A 47 22.04 -8.13 7.38
C LYS A 47 23.31 -7.72 6.64
N GLN A 48 23.72 -8.49 5.62
CA GLN A 48 24.88 -8.17 4.82
C GLN A 48 24.69 -6.87 4.04
N ILE A 49 23.55 -6.71 3.34
CA ILE A 49 23.28 -5.44 2.63
C ILE A 49 23.23 -4.28 3.60
N LEU A 50 22.59 -4.42 4.76
CA LEU A 50 22.57 -3.33 5.74
C LEU A 50 23.98 -2.98 6.21
N ALA A 51 24.81 -3.98 6.53
CA ALA A 51 26.19 -3.79 6.95
C ALA A 51 27.06 -3.11 5.88
N ASP A 52 26.83 -3.40 4.59
CA ASP A 52 27.54 -2.73 3.47
C ASP A 52 27.33 -1.20 3.48
N PHE A 53 26.22 -0.71 4.07
CA PHE A 53 25.92 0.72 4.25
C PHE A 53 26.14 1.21 5.69
N GLY A 54 26.78 0.41 6.54
CA GLY A 54 26.98 0.75 7.96
C GLY A 54 25.69 0.73 8.80
N LEU A 55 24.64 0.06 8.32
CA LEU A 55 23.31 0.04 8.94
C LEU A 55 23.05 -1.21 9.78
N THR A 56 22.43 -0.91 10.92
CA THR A 56 21.71 -1.71 11.90
C THR A 56 20.36 -2.26 11.46
N THR A 57 19.88 -3.39 12.01
CA THR A 57 18.41 -3.57 12.10
C THR A 57 17.78 -2.61 13.12
N ALA A 58 18.58 -2.12 14.08
CA ALA A 58 18.15 -1.16 15.09
C ALA A 58 17.84 0.23 14.51
N ASP A 59 18.34 0.54 13.31
CA ASP A 59 18.16 1.84 12.67
C ASP A 59 16.78 1.98 11.99
N PHE A 60 15.99 0.91 12.00
CA PHE A 60 14.71 0.85 11.31
C PHE A 60 13.55 0.70 12.29
N PHE A 61 12.53 1.53 12.08
CA PHE A 61 11.28 1.41 12.83
C PHE A 61 10.35 0.32 12.27
N GLY A 62 10.21 0.25 10.94
CA GLY A 62 9.22 -0.60 10.31
C GLY A 62 9.59 -1.04 8.90
N ALA A 63 8.86 -2.04 8.40
CA ALA A 63 9.07 -2.63 7.09
C ALA A 63 7.75 -2.98 6.41
N THR A 64 7.68 -2.75 5.10
CA THR A 64 6.52 -3.12 4.28
C THR A 64 6.91 -4.23 3.32
N THR A 65 6.21 -5.36 3.37
CA THR A 65 6.47 -6.50 2.47
C THR A 65 5.18 -7.18 2.01
N GLY A 66 5.29 -8.12 1.07
CA GLY A 66 4.20 -9.06 0.80
C GLY A 66 3.89 -9.96 2.00
N GLY A 67 2.74 -10.64 1.97
CA GLY A 67 2.23 -11.47 3.08
C GLY A 67 2.74 -12.91 3.10
N GLY A 68 3.92 -13.19 2.52
CA GLY A 68 4.51 -14.53 2.54
C GLY A 68 4.90 -14.93 3.97
N PRO A 69 4.60 -16.15 4.46
CA PRO A 69 4.81 -16.51 5.86
C PRO A 69 6.24 -16.30 6.35
N ASP A 70 7.25 -16.69 5.55
CA ASP A 70 8.66 -16.52 5.91
C ASP A 70 9.12 -15.07 5.89
N VAL A 71 8.61 -14.28 4.94
CA VAL A 71 8.94 -12.85 4.84
C VAL A 71 8.33 -12.08 6.01
N LYS A 72 7.06 -12.34 6.31
CA LYS A 72 6.36 -11.77 7.46
C LYS A 72 7.09 -12.11 8.76
N TRP A 73 7.39 -13.39 8.98
CA TRP A 73 8.12 -13.82 10.18
C TRP A 73 9.49 -13.15 10.27
N MET A 74 10.20 -13.01 9.14
CA MET A 74 11.50 -12.33 9.11
C MET A 74 11.38 -10.90 9.61
N MET A 75 10.39 -10.14 9.14
CA MET A 75 10.22 -8.75 9.57
C MET A 75 9.80 -8.67 11.05
N GLU A 76 8.77 -9.41 11.48
CA GLU A 76 8.19 -9.28 12.82
C GLU A 76 9.03 -9.93 13.92
N SER A 77 9.55 -11.14 13.68
CA SER A 77 10.24 -11.94 14.71
C SER A 77 11.74 -11.97 14.50
N GLY A 78 12.19 -12.06 13.24
CA GLY A 78 13.61 -12.14 12.90
C GLY A 78 14.34 -10.81 13.13
N LEU A 79 13.81 -9.73 12.57
CA LEU A 79 14.37 -8.37 12.64
C LEU A 79 13.68 -7.48 13.67
N ARG A 80 12.54 -7.92 14.22
CA ARG A 80 11.73 -7.20 15.24
C ARG A 80 11.26 -5.82 14.79
N LEU A 81 10.94 -5.68 13.50
CA LEU A 81 10.42 -4.46 12.90
C LEU A 81 8.89 -4.39 12.99
N GLN A 82 8.36 -3.17 13.03
CA GLN A 82 6.93 -2.95 12.84
C GLN A 82 6.55 -3.29 11.40
N TRP A 83 5.90 -4.43 11.20
CA TRP A 83 5.55 -4.91 9.86
C TRP A 83 4.21 -4.36 9.37
N GLU A 84 4.18 -3.92 8.11
CA GLU A 84 2.96 -3.58 7.37
C GLU A 84 2.79 -4.49 6.14
N TRP A 85 1.56 -4.92 5.91
CA TRP A 85 1.25 -5.72 4.72
C TRP A 85 1.07 -4.79 3.52
N CYS A 86 1.97 -4.93 2.55
CA CYS A 86 1.93 -4.23 1.27
C CYS A 86 0.51 -4.22 0.68
N TRP A 87 -0.02 -3.01 0.48
CA TRP A 87 -1.37 -2.76 -0.01
C TRP A 87 -1.67 -3.48 -1.33
N PRO A 88 -0.78 -3.39 -2.33
CA PRO A 88 -0.88 -4.22 -3.53
C PRO A 88 -1.06 -5.71 -3.24
N HIS A 89 -0.22 -6.29 -2.40
CA HIS A 89 -0.35 -7.72 -2.11
C HIS A 89 -1.68 -8.06 -1.44
N LEU A 90 -2.18 -7.19 -0.56
CA LEU A 90 -3.45 -7.36 0.13
C LEU A 90 -4.63 -7.32 -0.86
N THR A 91 -4.73 -6.26 -1.67
CA THR A 91 -5.85 -6.07 -2.61
C THR A 91 -5.89 -7.16 -3.66
N ASN A 92 -4.74 -7.68 -4.08
CA ASN A 92 -4.69 -8.82 -5.00
C ASN A 92 -4.98 -10.15 -4.32
N ALA A 93 -4.61 -10.36 -3.07
CA ALA A 93 -5.07 -11.52 -2.33
C ALA A 93 -6.61 -11.52 -2.21
N ALA A 94 -7.22 -10.35 -2.01
CA ALA A 94 -8.67 -10.20 -1.99
C ALA A 94 -9.29 -10.44 -3.39
N THR A 95 -8.72 -9.84 -4.43
CA THR A 95 -9.18 -10.00 -5.82
C THR A 95 -9.07 -11.45 -6.27
N LYS A 96 -7.95 -12.13 -6.00
CA LYS A 96 -7.78 -13.56 -6.34
C LYS A 96 -8.80 -14.45 -5.66
N ALA A 97 -9.11 -14.19 -4.39
CA ALA A 97 -10.11 -14.93 -3.65
C ALA A 97 -11.51 -14.72 -4.24
N ALA A 98 -11.89 -13.47 -4.52
CA ALA A 98 -13.21 -13.15 -5.06
C ALA A 98 -13.40 -13.62 -6.52
N PHE A 99 -12.36 -13.51 -7.34
CA PHE A 99 -12.38 -13.92 -8.74
C PHE A 99 -12.07 -15.41 -8.95
N GLY A 100 -12.07 -16.24 -7.89
CA GLY A 100 -11.94 -17.70 -8.03
C GLY A 100 -10.58 -18.17 -8.54
N MET A 101 -9.54 -17.34 -8.44
CA MET A 101 -8.18 -17.67 -8.84
C MET A 101 -7.46 -18.52 -7.77
N THR A 102 -8.05 -18.64 -6.59
CA THR A 102 -7.57 -19.48 -5.49
C THR A 102 -8.74 -20.30 -4.94
N GLY A 103 -8.71 -21.62 -5.16
CA GLY A 103 -9.76 -22.56 -4.71
C GLY A 103 -10.99 -22.65 -5.62
N ASP A 104 -11.91 -23.56 -5.32
CA ASP A 104 -13.07 -23.94 -6.16
C ASP A 104 -14.38 -23.17 -5.87
N ARG A 105 -14.29 -22.03 -5.18
CA ARG A 105 -15.48 -21.35 -4.65
C ARG A 105 -16.33 -20.61 -5.69
N THR A 106 -15.85 -20.41 -6.91
CA THR A 106 -16.57 -19.71 -8.00
C THR A 106 -16.28 -20.32 -9.39
N PRO A 107 -16.86 -21.49 -9.72
CA PRO A 107 -16.62 -22.15 -11.01
C PRO A 107 -17.04 -21.29 -12.21
N ASP A 108 -18.10 -20.49 -12.07
CA ASP A 108 -18.57 -19.58 -13.12
C ASP A 108 -17.56 -18.48 -13.45
N MET A 109 -16.89 -17.93 -12.43
CA MET A 109 -15.83 -16.94 -12.65
C MET A 109 -14.64 -17.57 -13.36
N ARG A 110 -14.25 -18.79 -12.97
CA ARG A 110 -13.16 -19.53 -13.64
C ARG A 110 -13.50 -19.80 -15.10
N SER A 111 -14.75 -20.18 -15.39
CA SER A 111 -15.26 -20.34 -16.75
C SER A 111 -15.17 -19.03 -17.55
N LEU A 112 -15.59 -17.91 -16.96
CA LEU A 112 -15.45 -16.58 -17.58
C LEU A 112 -13.98 -16.23 -17.88
N LEU A 113 -13.07 -16.44 -16.93
CA LEU A 113 -11.64 -16.17 -17.11
C LEU A 113 -11.00 -17.07 -18.17
N SER A 114 -11.46 -18.32 -18.30
CA SER A 114 -11.06 -19.22 -19.38
C SER A 114 -11.49 -18.68 -20.75
N LYS A 115 -12.72 -18.18 -20.86
CA LYS A 115 -13.24 -17.52 -22.08
C LYS A 115 -12.47 -16.24 -22.42
N VAL A 116 -12.12 -15.44 -21.42
CA VAL A 116 -11.25 -14.26 -21.58
C VAL A 116 -9.88 -14.67 -22.13
N THR A 117 -9.25 -15.68 -21.53
CA THR A 117 -7.93 -16.19 -21.96
C THR A 117 -7.99 -16.72 -23.39
N THR A 118 -9.05 -17.47 -23.72
CA THR A 118 -9.29 -18.01 -25.05
C THR A 118 -9.45 -16.89 -26.08
N THR A 119 -10.20 -15.84 -25.75
CA THR A 119 -10.40 -14.67 -26.61
C THR A 119 -9.07 -13.99 -26.92
N ILE A 120 -8.26 -13.74 -25.90
CA ILE A 120 -6.94 -13.10 -26.06
C ILE A 120 -6.02 -13.96 -26.93
N TYR A 121 -5.98 -15.28 -26.66
CA TYR A 121 -5.16 -16.20 -27.45
C TYR A 121 -5.60 -16.24 -28.91
N GLN A 122 -6.90 -16.37 -29.18
CA GLN A 122 -7.41 -16.45 -30.54
C GLN A 122 -7.10 -15.18 -31.33
N VAL A 123 -7.31 -13.99 -30.77
CA VAL A 123 -7.05 -12.72 -31.47
C VAL A 123 -5.55 -12.46 -31.65
N ARG A 124 -4.70 -12.85 -30.68
CA ARG A 124 -3.25 -12.61 -30.77
C ARG A 124 -2.51 -13.63 -31.64
N SER A 125 -2.96 -14.88 -31.64
CA SER A 125 -2.23 -16.00 -32.23
C SER A 125 -2.86 -16.50 -33.54
N ALA A 126 -4.08 -16.08 -33.89
CA ALA A 126 -4.67 -16.47 -35.15
C ALA A 126 -4.11 -15.62 -36.30
N GLU A 127 -3.10 -16.15 -36.99
CA GLU A 127 -2.64 -15.65 -38.29
C GLU A 127 -3.75 -15.67 -39.37
N VAL A 128 -4.85 -16.39 -39.11
CA VAL A 128 -5.93 -16.67 -40.07
C VAL A 128 -6.52 -15.41 -40.69
N VAL A 129 -6.62 -14.31 -39.93
CA VAL A 129 -7.15 -13.03 -40.43
C VAL A 129 -6.08 -11.92 -40.42
N GLY A 130 -4.80 -12.29 -40.29
CA GLY A 130 -3.66 -11.38 -40.43
C GLY A 130 -3.75 -10.12 -39.56
N SER A 131 -3.59 -8.95 -40.19
CA SER A 131 -3.62 -7.61 -39.57
C SER A 131 -5.02 -7.07 -39.26
N LEU A 132 -6.10 -7.82 -39.55
CA LEU A 132 -7.48 -7.34 -39.46
C LEU A 132 -7.82 -6.68 -38.12
N TYR A 133 -7.34 -7.22 -37.00
CA TYR A 133 -7.59 -6.63 -35.69
C TYR A 133 -7.01 -5.20 -35.57
N ALA A 134 -5.80 -4.98 -36.10
CA ALA A 134 -5.17 -3.67 -36.10
C ALA A 134 -5.89 -2.70 -37.03
N GLU A 135 -6.31 -3.17 -38.21
CA GLU A 135 -7.07 -2.38 -39.18
C GLU A 135 -8.45 -1.97 -38.64
N LEU A 136 -9.16 -2.86 -37.94
CA LEU A 136 -10.44 -2.54 -37.30
C LEU A 136 -10.29 -1.54 -36.16
N VAL A 137 -9.19 -1.61 -35.40
CA VAL A 137 -8.88 -0.61 -34.35
C VAL A 137 -8.66 0.77 -34.98
N ASP A 138 -7.90 0.84 -36.07
CA ASP A 138 -7.64 2.09 -36.79
C ASP A 138 -8.93 2.64 -37.44
N ALA A 139 -9.73 1.77 -38.10
CA ALA A 139 -10.96 2.15 -38.79
C ALA A 139 -12.06 2.67 -37.85
N LEU A 140 -12.19 2.09 -36.65
CA LEU A 140 -13.15 2.55 -35.65
C LEU A 140 -12.62 3.66 -34.74
N GLY A 141 -11.34 4.03 -34.87
CA GLY A 141 -10.71 5.07 -34.05
C GLY A 141 -10.59 4.71 -32.55
N ILE A 142 -10.58 3.42 -32.18
CA ILE A 142 -10.67 2.96 -30.77
C ILE A 142 -9.26 2.89 -30.11
N GLY A 143 -8.51 3.98 -30.26
CA GLY A 143 -7.19 4.20 -29.65
C GLY A 143 -6.00 3.66 -30.47
N LYS A 144 -4.77 3.99 -30.03
CA LYS A 144 -3.52 3.79 -30.81
C LYS A 144 -2.97 2.36 -30.83
N GLU A 145 -3.41 1.52 -29.90
CA GLU A 145 -2.69 0.29 -29.59
C GLU A 145 -3.17 -0.90 -30.45
N LYS A 146 -2.32 -1.51 -31.27
CA LYS A 146 -2.78 -2.45 -32.31
C LYS A 146 -2.95 -3.91 -31.87
N LYS A 147 -2.85 -4.21 -30.57
CA LYS A 147 -2.91 -5.58 -30.01
C LYS A 147 -3.68 -5.67 -28.69
N LEU A 148 -4.22 -6.85 -28.37
CA LEU A 148 -4.73 -7.14 -27.03
C LEU A 148 -3.59 -7.35 -26.04
N VAL A 149 -3.80 -6.95 -24.78
CA VAL A 149 -2.84 -7.11 -23.69
C VAL A 149 -2.64 -8.60 -23.38
N ASP A 150 -1.38 -9.01 -23.18
CA ASP A 150 -1.07 -10.38 -22.77
C ASP A 150 -1.58 -10.62 -21.35
N TYR A 151 -2.43 -11.63 -21.15
CA TYR A 151 -2.93 -11.95 -19.82
C TYR A 151 -1.99 -12.94 -19.14
N LYS A 152 -1.32 -12.49 -18.08
CA LYS A 152 -0.55 -13.35 -17.19
C LYS A 152 -1.24 -13.39 -15.82
N PRO A 153 -1.76 -14.55 -15.37
CA PRO A 153 -2.48 -14.69 -14.09
C PRO A 153 -1.68 -14.25 -12.85
N HIS A 154 -0.35 -14.18 -12.96
CA HIS A 154 0.54 -13.76 -11.87
C HIS A 154 0.80 -12.25 -11.81
N ARG A 155 0.36 -11.46 -12.80
CA ARG A 155 0.58 -10.01 -12.81
C ARG A 155 -0.54 -9.30 -12.05
N PHE A 156 -0.15 -8.78 -10.89
CA PHE A 156 -0.93 -8.04 -9.91
C PHE A 156 -2.03 -7.09 -10.48
N MET A 157 -1.71 -6.30 -11.52
CA MET A 157 -2.63 -5.34 -12.17
C MET A 157 -3.19 -5.79 -13.52
N GLY A 158 -2.83 -7.00 -13.97
CA GLY A 158 -3.11 -7.47 -15.33
C GLY A 158 -4.61 -7.64 -15.60
N LEU A 159 -5.39 -8.09 -14.61
CA LEU A 159 -6.80 -8.40 -14.81
C LEU A 159 -7.64 -7.16 -15.14
N THR A 160 -7.49 -6.07 -14.37
CA THR A 160 -8.21 -4.81 -14.60
C THR A 160 -7.93 -4.29 -16.01
N GLN A 161 -6.66 -4.28 -16.43
CA GLN A 161 -6.28 -3.80 -17.76
C GLN A 161 -6.81 -4.71 -18.87
N VAL A 162 -6.79 -6.02 -18.67
CA VAL A 162 -7.37 -6.98 -19.63
C VAL A 162 -8.87 -6.77 -19.78
N PHE A 163 -9.60 -6.65 -18.68
CA PHE A 163 -11.05 -6.42 -18.71
C PHE A 163 -11.37 -5.07 -19.37
N ARG A 164 -10.67 -4.00 -18.96
CA ARG A 164 -10.78 -2.67 -19.57
C ARG A 164 -10.55 -2.73 -21.08
N ARG A 165 -9.53 -3.46 -21.50
CA ARG A 165 -9.19 -3.57 -22.92
C ARG A 165 -10.24 -4.31 -23.73
N ILE A 166 -10.76 -5.41 -23.20
CA ILE A 166 -11.81 -6.19 -23.86
C ILE A 166 -13.10 -5.37 -23.96
N VAL A 167 -13.53 -4.74 -22.87
CA VAL A 167 -14.75 -3.92 -22.83
C VAL A 167 -14.65 -2.75 -23.80
N LYS A 168 -13.53 -1.99 -23.79
CA LYS A 168 -13.33 -0.86 -24.71
C LYS A 168 -13.29 -1.28 -26.18
N ARG A 169 -12.99 -2.55 -26.48
CA ARG A 169 -12.83 -3.06 -27.84
C ARG A 169 -13.89 -4.08 -28.21
N TRP A 170 -15.02 -4.04 -27.53
CA TRP A 170 -16.06 -5.04 -27.68
C TRP A 170 -16.52 -5.16 -29.14
N GLU A 171 -16.82 -4.02 -29.78
CA GLU A 171 -17.28 -3.98 -31.18
C GLU A 171 -16.22 -4.49 -32.16
N VAL A 172 -14.95 -4.11 -31.95
CA VAL A 172 -13.82 -4.65 -32.73
C VAL A 172 -13.75 -6.18 -32.62
N LEU A 173 -13.96 -6.71 -31.41
CA LEU A 173 -13.93 -8.15 -31.18
C LEU A 173 -15.10 -8.84 -31.88
N GLU A 174 -16.32 -8.30 -31.79
CA GLU A 174 -17.49 -8.84 -32.48
C GLU A 174 -17.25 -8.92 -34.00
N LEU A 175 -16.83 -7.80 -34.62
CA LEU A 175 -16.52 -7.74 -36.05
C LEU A 175 -15.39 -8.70 -36.44
N TRP A 176 -14.34 -8.80 -35.62
CA TRP A 176 -13.23 -9.72 -35.88
C TRP A 176 -13.68 -11.18 -35.88
N TYR A 177 -14.54 -11.58 -34.93
CA TYR A 177 -15.07 -12.95 -34.88
C TYR A 177 -16.06 -13.24 -36.01
N GLU A 178 -16.88 -12.27 -36.41
CA GLU A 178 -17.74 -12.39 -37.58
C GLU A 178 -16.91 -12.62 -38.85
N GLU A 179 -15.88 -11.80 -39.09
CA GLU A 179 -15.07 -11.92 -40.30
C GLU A 179 -14.23 -13.19 -40.31
N ARG A 180 -13.74 -13.63 -39.14
CA ARG A 180 -13.11 -14.94 -38.99
C ARG A 180 -14.06 -16.06 -39.42
N THR A 181 -15.34 -16.01 -39.01
CA THR A 181 -16.34 -16.99 -39.44
C THR A 181 -16.56 -16.94 -40.96
N ARG A 182 -16.78 -15.75 -41.53
CA ARG A 182 -16.96 -15.56 -42.99
C ARG A 182 -15.76 -16.07 -43.78
N LYS A 183 -14.53 -15.87 -43.29
CA LYS A 183 -13.33 -16.38 -43.95
C LYS A 183 -13.31 -17.91 -44.00
N PHE A 184 -13.65 -18.60 -42.91
CA PHE A 184 -13.72 -20.06 -42.90
C PHE A 184 -14.79 -20.61 -43.86
N GLU A 185 -15.93 -19.91 -43.96
CA GLU A 185 -16.97 -20.24 -44.95
C GLU A 185 -16.44 -20.09 -46.39
N ARG A 186 -15.78 -18.95 -46.71
CA ARG A 186 -15.15 -18.73 -48.02
C ARG A 186 -14.09 -19.79 -48.33
N ASP A 187 -13.30 -20.18 -47.34
CA ASP A 187 -12.26 -21.22 -47.45
C ASP A 187 -12.83 -22.65 -47.45
N ARG A 188 -14.16 -22.83 -47.31
CA ARG A 188 -14.85 -24.13 -47.16
C ARG A 188 -14.28 -25.01 -46.04
N LYS A 189 -13.80 -24.38 -44.96
CA LYS A 189 -13.29 -25.05 -43.75
C LYS A 189 -14.41 -25.23 -42.73
N ALA A 190 -14.23 -26.17 -41.81
CA ALA A 190 -15.14 -26.35 -40.67
C ALA A 190 -15.25 -25.05 -39.86
N LEU A 191 -16.47 -24.65 -39.51
CA LEU A 191 -16.74 -23.38 -38.81
C LEU A 191 -15.91 -23.26 -37.53
N PRO A 192 -15.28 -22.10 -37.28
CA PRO A 192 -14.49 -21.89 -36.09
C PRO A 192 -15.39 -21.72 -34.85
N ASN A 193 -14.81 -21.93 -33.66
CA ASN A 193 -15.49 -21.60 -32.41
C ASN A 193 -15.95 -20.12 -32.41
N PRO A 194 -17.19 -19.84 -31.99
CA PRO A 194 -17.75 -18.49 -31.96
C PRO A 194 -17.09 -17.62 -30.89
N PHE A 195 -17.41 -16.32 -30.87
CA PHE A 195 -16.89 -15.37 -29.88
C PHE A 195 -17.19 -15.85 -28.45
N PRO A 196 -16.17 -16.26 -27.66
CA PRO A 196 -16.41 -16.92 -26.37
C PRO A 196 -17.13 -16.06 -25.34
N LEU A 197 -17.04 -14.73 -25.47
CA LEU A 197 -17.63 -13.75 -24.55
C LEU A 197 -18.93 -13.15 -25.09
N SER A 198 -19.48 -13.66 -26.21
CA SER A 198 -20.74 -13.16 -26.76
C SER A 198 -21.85 -13.09 -25.70
N GLY A 199 -22.58 -11.98 -25.67
CA GLY A 199 -23.63 -11.70 -24.69
C GLY A 199 -23.15 -11.47 -23.25
N LYS A 200 -21.83 -11.28 -23.02
CA LYS A 200 -21.26 -11.03 -21.68
C LYS A 200 -20.74 -9.62 -21.46
N LYS A 201 -21.00 -8.66 -22.36
CA LYS A 201 -20.50 -7.27 -22.28
C LYS A 201 -20.84 -6.61 -20.94
N GLN A 202 -22.12 -6.55 -20.61
CA GLN A 202 -22.60 -5.94 -19.36
C GLN A 202 -22.00 -6.58 -18.10
N LEU A 203 -21.84 -7.90 -18.10
CA LEU A 203 -21.17 -8.61 -16.99
C LEU A 203 -19.71 -8.16 -16.85
N MET A 204 -18.99 -8.04 -17.96
CA MET A 204 -17.61 -7.57 -17.94
C MET A 204 -17.49 -6.10 -17.50
N GLU A 205 -18.44 -5.25 -17.89
CA GLU A 205 -18.51 -3.85 -17.45
C GLU A 205 -18.77 -3.74 -15.94
N GLN A 206 -19.70 -4.52 -15.40
CA GLN A 206 -19.97 -4.57 -13.96
C GLN A 206 -18.75 -5.08 -13.16
N LEU A 207 -18.11 -6.15 -13.63
CA LEU A 207 -16.88 -6.67 -13.00
C LEU A 207 -15.70 -5.69 -13.10
N LEU A 208 -15.58 -4.97 -14.22
CA LEU A 208 -14.59 -3.93 -14.40
C LEU A 208 -14.84 -2.74 -13.45
N SER A 209 -16.10 -2.38 -13.24
CA SER A 209 -16.52 -1.33 -12.30
C SER A 209 -16.10 -1.64 -10.85
N LEU A 210 -16.04 -2.92 -10.47
CA LEU A 210 -15.47 -3.36 -9.19
C LEU A 210 -13.94 -3.25 -9.14
N LEU A 211 -13.26 -3.52 -10.28
CA LEU A 211 -11.80 -3.60 -10.36
C LEU A 211 -11.11 -2.23 -10.49
N ILE A 212 -11.74 -1.23 -11.10
CA ILE A 212 -11.14 0.10 -11.31
C ILE A 212 -10.79 0.80 -9.98
N PRO A 213 -11.70 0.89 -8.99
CA PRO A 213 -11.39 1.53 -7.71
C PRO A 213 -10.28 0.82 -6.95
N ILE A 214 -10.22 -0.52 -7.03
CA ILE A 214 -9.13 -1.32 -6.45
C ILE A 214 -7.79 -1.00 -7.16
N PHE A 215 -7.81 -0.90 -8.50
CA PHE A 215 -6.63 -0.51 -9.27
C PHE A 215 -6.16 0.90 -8.90
N ALA A 216 -7.07 1.85 -8.68
CA ALA A 216 -6.72 3.21 -8.25
C ALA A 216 -6.03 3.24 -6.89
N VAL A 217 -6.50 2.45 -5.91
CA VAL A 217 -5.82 2.26 -4.61
C VAL A 217 -4.39 1.77 -4.82
N ASN A 218 -4.21 0.79 -5.71
CA ASN A 218 -2.91 0.19 -5.97
C ASN A 218 -1.93 1.20 -6.58
N VAL A 219 -2.37 1.96 -7.58
CA VAL A 219 -1.57 3.05 -8.18
C VAL A 219 -1.17 4.06 -7.11
N LYS A 220 -2.14 4.51 -6.29
CA LYS A 220 -1.87 5.48 -5.21
C LYS A 220 -0.86 4.95 -4.19
N SER A 221 -0.95 3.66 -3.84
CA SER A 221 -0.04 3.02 -2.89
C SER A 221 1.38 2.83 -3.40
N GLN A 222 1.58 2.83 -4.72
CA GLN A 222 2.88 2.67 -5.36
C GLN A 222 3.57 4.00 -5.68
N ALA A 223 2.95 5.15 -5.38
CA ALA A 223 3.59 6.45 -5.53
C ALA A 223 4.76 6.62 -4.54
N GLU A 224 5.93 7.09 -4.98
CA GLU A 224 7.10 7.39 -4.13
C GLU A 224 6.91 8.69 -3.35
N LYS A 225 6.03 8.65 -2.36
CA LYS A 225 5.76 9.75 -1.44
C LYS A 225 5.21 9.20 -0.13
N ALA A 226 5.07 10.05 0.89
CA ALA A 226 4.33 9.74 2.10
C ALA A 226 2.83 9.58 1.81
N ASN A 227 2.42 8.39 1.33
CA ASN A 227 1.10 8.13 0.75
C ASN A 227 0.14 7.36 1.67
N GLN A 228 0.54 6.99 2.89
CA GLN A 228 -0.25 6.10 3.74
C GLN A 228 -1.67 6.63 4.02
N VAL A 229 -1.79 7.91 4.43
CA VAL A 229 -3.08 8.54 4.74
C VAL A 229 -3.96 8.59 3.50
N ASP A 230 -3.34 8.95 2.39
CA ASP A 230 -3.94 9.03 1.07
C ASP A 230 -4.54 7.69 0.60
N VAL A 231 -3.80 6.60 0.84
CA VAL A 231 -4.19 5.23 0.51
C VAL A 231 -5.29 4.76 1.46
N LEU A 232 -5.18 5.03 2.76
CA LEU A 232 -6.20 4.67 3.74
C LEU A 232 -7.55 5.32 3.39
N LEU A 233 -7.55 6.62 3.07
CA LEU A 233 -8.75 7.32 2.64
C LEU A 233 -9.34 6.72 1.36
N ALA A 234 -8.49 6.36 0.39
CA ALA A 234 -8.93 5.71 -0.84
C ALA A 234 -9.57 4.34 -0.57
N VAL A 235 -9.00 3.54 0.34
CA VAL A 235 -9.55 2.23 0.73
C VAL A 235 -10.85 2.37 1.52
N TYR A 236 -10.96 3.40 2.35
CA TYR A 236 -12.21 3.70 3.03
C TYR A 236 -13.32 4.05 2.03
N LYS A 237 -13.04 4.94 1.07
CA LYS A 237 -13.96 5.26 -0.03
C LYS A 237 -14.33 4.02 -0.84
N LEU A 238 -13.35 3.16 -1.17
CA LEU A 238 -13.58 1.86 -1.81
C LEU A 238 -14.57 1.01 -1.01
N GLY A 239 -14.40 0.94 0.32
CA GLY A 239 -15.32 0.27 1.24
C GLY A 239 -16.76 0.77 1.10
N MET A 240 -16.94 2.08 1.21
CA MET A 240 -18.25 2.72 1.23
C MET A 240 -18.96 2.74 -0.13
N GLN A 241 -18.22 2.90 -1.22
CA GLN A 241 -18.80 3.16 -2.55
C GLN A 241 -18.81 1.92 -3.44
N THR A 242 -17.79 1.06 -3.34
CA THR A 242 -17.63 -0.08 -4.25
C THR A 242 -17.93 -1.40 -3.56
N LEU A 243 -17.51 -1.58 -2.31
CA LEU A 243 -17.64 -2.85 -1.59
C LEU A 243 -18.93 -2.95 -0.75
N ALA A 244 -19.60 -1.82 -0.48
CA ALA A 244 -20.90 -1.79 0.18
C ALA A 244 -21.97 -2.39 -0.74
N VAL A 245 -22.43 -3.59 -0.41
CA VAL A 245 -23.22 -4.46 -1.29
C VAL A 245 -24.63 -3.93 -1.55
N ASP A 246 -25.14 -3.15 -0.60
CA ASP A 246 -26.43 -2.47 -0.58
C ASP A 246 -26.42 -1.12 -1.32
N GLN A 247 -25.23 -0.60 -1.66
CA GLN A 247 -25.09 0.71 -2.31
C GLN A 247 -24.97 0.59 -3.84
N PRO A 248 -25.45 1.57 -4.62
CA PRO A 248 -25.26 1.59 -6.07
C PRO A 248 -23.78 1.53 -6.48
N LEU A 249 -23.47 0.74 -7.51
CA LEU A 249 -22.11 0.59 -8.03
C LEU A 249 -21.85 1.61 -9.14
N VAL A 250 -20.86 2.49 -8.96
CA VAL A 250 -20.45 3.45 -10.01
C VAL A 250 -19.96 2.70 -11.25
N LYS A 251 -20.45 3.07 -12.44
CA LYS A 251 -20.02 2.46 -13.71
C LYS A 251 -18.58 2.83 -14.05
N PHE A 252 -17.85 1.90 -14.66
CA PHE A 252 -16.43 2.04 -14.99
C PHE A 252 -16.09 3.22 -15.93
N ASP A 253 -17.06 3.68 -16.71
CA ASP A 253 -16.98 4.75 -17.71
C ASP A 253 -17.56 6.08 -17.21
N SER A 254 -17.99 6.15 -15.94
CA SER A 254 -18.45 7.40 -15.32
C SER A 254 -17.35 8.46 -15.31
N THR A 255 -17.73 9.72 -15.53
CA THR A 255 -16.84 10.88 -15.45
C THR A 255 -17.15 11.71 -14.19
N LYS A 256 -16.34 12.75 -13.92
CA LYS A 256 -16.62 13.68 -12.81
C LYS A 256 -17.95 14.42 -13.01
N GLU A 257 -18.23 14.84 -14.23
CA GLU A 257 -19.44 15.60 -14.58
C GLU A 257 -20.68 14.72 -14.69
N HIS A 258 -20.50 13.46 -15.07
CA HIS A 258 -21.60 12.52 -15.28
C HIS A 258 -21.32 11.19 -14.59
N VAL A 259 -21.80 11.08 -13.35
CA VAL A 259 -21.68 9.86 -12.55
C VAL A 259 -22.88 8.96 -12.83
N VAL A 260 -22.60 7.77 -13.35
CA VAL A 260 -23.63 6.78 -13.64
C VAL A 260 -23.46 5.59 -12.69
N HIS A 261 -24.58 5.01 -12.27
CA HIS A 261 -24.58 3.88 -11.34
C HIS A 261 -25.32 2.67 -11.94
N TYR A 262 -24.93 1.47 -11.51
CA TYR A 262 -25.78 0.28 -11.51
C TYR A 262 -26.50 0.20 -10.16
N HIS A 263 -27.81 0.07 -10.18
CA HIS A 263 -28.57 -0.23 -8.96
C HIS A 263 -28.22 -1.66 -8.49
N PRO A 264 -28.23 -1.97 -7.17
CA PRO A 264 -27.90 -3.31 -6.68
C PRO A 264 -28.72 -4.43 -7.34
N THR A 265 -29.99 -4.18 -7.64
CA THR A 265 -30.89 -5.13 -8.32
C THR A 265 -30.60 -5.32 -9.81
N GLU A 266 -29.79 -4.46 -10.42
CA GLU A 266 -29.37 -4.55 -11.83
C GLU A 266 -28.05 -5.34 -11.98
N LEU A 267 -27.39 -5.69 -10.87
CA LEU A 267 -26.18 -6.47 -10.91
C LEU A 267 -26.49 -7.90 -11.35
N LEU A 268 -25.72 -8.38 -12.34
CA LEU A 268 -25.81 -9.77 -12.75
C LEU A 268 -25.30 -10.68 -11.62
N PRO A 269 -25.86 -11.89 -11.45
CA PRO A 269 -25.58 -12.74 -10.28
C PRO A 269 -24.09 -12.99 -10.00
N LEU A 270 -23.28 -13.13 -11.05
CA LEU A 270 -21.83 -13.33 -10.89
C LEU A 270 -21.13 -12.04 -10.41
N ALA A 271 -21.55 -10.86 -10.86
CA ALA A 271 -21.01 -9.58 -10.40
C ALA A 271 -21.38 -9.31 -8.95
N GLU A 272 -22.64 -9.57 -8.57
CA GLU A 272 -23.11 -9.48 -7.18
C GLU A 272 -22.32 -10.42 -6.27
N THR A 273 -22.21 -11.71 -6.64
CA THR A 273 -21.43 -12.71 -5.89
C THR A 273 -19.97 -12.28 -5.74
N THR A 274 -19.36 -11.76 -6.81
CA THR A 274 -17.98 -11.28 -6.78
C THR A 274 -17.82 -10.07 -5.86
N ARG A 275 -18.78 -9.12 -5.88
CA ARG A 275 -18.81 -7.97 -4.97
C ARG A 275 -18.91 -8.39 -3.51
N ASN A 276 -19.79 -9.35 -3.21
CA ASN A 276 -19.92 -9.93 -1.87
C ASN A 276 -18.61 -10.57 -1.39
N LEU A 277 -17.96 -11.37 -2.25
CA LEU A 277 -16.69 -12.00 -1.92
C LEU A 277 -15.55 -10.98 -1.75
N LEU A 278 -15.51 -9.92 -2.57
CA LEU A 278 -14.56 -8.82 -2.39
C LEU A 278 -14.80 -8.13 -1.05
N SER A 279 -16.04 -7.79 -0.73
CA SER A 279 -16.42 -7.16 0.53
C SER A 279 -15.95 -7.99 1.73
N GLN A 280 -16.24 -9.29 1.75
CA GLN A 280 -15.76 -10.22 2.79
C GLN A 280 -14.23 -10.32 2.82
N ALA A 281 -13.58 -10.36 1.66
CA ALA A 281 -12.13 -10.48 1.58
C ALA A 281 -11.40 -9.25 2.11
N PHE A 282 -11.91 -8.06 1.83
CA PHE A 282 -11.42 -6.80 2.39
C PHE A 282 -11.78 -6.67 3.87
N GLN A 283 -12.97 -7.12 4.28
CA GLN A 283 -13.36 -7.14 5.69
C GLN A 283 -12.39 -7.96 6.52
N THR A 284 -12.09 -9.18 6.08
CA THR A 284 -11.22 -10.10 6.82
C THR A 284 -9.75 -9.65 6.85
N ARG A 285 -9.23 -9.08 5.76
CA ARG A 285 -7.80 -8.74 5.61
C ARG A 285 -7.45 -7.32 6.06
N PHE A 286 -8.40 -6.40 5.95
CA PHE A 286 -8.19 -4.97 6.17
C PHE A 286 -9.13 -4.39 7.23
N PHE A 287 -10.45 -4.35 7.00
CA PHE A 287 -11.34 -3.62 7.91
C PHE A 287 -11.40 -4.25 9.31
N SER A 288 -11.18 -5.57 9.42
CA SER A 288 -11.04 -6.27 10.71
C SER A 288 -9.97 -5.64 11.61
N ARG A 289 -8.92 -5.04 11.04
CA ARG A 289 -7.89 -4.31 11.77
C ARG A 289 -8.41 -3.11 12.54
N TYR A 290 -9.60 -2.62 12.21
CA TYR A 290 -10.26 -1.46 12.81
C TYR A 290 -11.62 -1.80 13.45
N THR A 291 -12.21 -2.95 13.10
CA THR A 291 -13.52 -3.38 13.61
C THR A 291 -13.44 -4.53 14.62
N CYS A 292 -12.36 -5.32 14.62
CA CYS A 292 -12.18 -6.48 15.50
C CYS A 292 -11.09 -6.22 16.56
N ARG A 293 -11.45 -6.35 17.85
CA ARG A 293 -10.55 -6.07 18.98
C ARG A 293 -9.25 -6.87 18.99
N GLU A 294 -9.32 -8.15 18.63
CA GLU A 294 -8.14 -9.02 18.60
C GLU A 294 -7.21 -8.70 17.42
N ALA A 295 -7.77 -8.26 16.29
CA ALA A 295 -6.98 -7.80 15.17
C ALA A 295 -6.35 -6.41 15.46
N MET A 296 -7.11 -5.50 16.08
CA MET A 296 -6.64 -4.17 16.49
C MET A 296 -5.36 -4.25 17.34
N LYS A 297 -5.32 -5.13 18.34
CA LYS A 297 -4.13 -5.33 19.20
C LYS A 297 -2.86 -5.69 18.42
N LYS A 298 -2.99 -6.40 17.29
CA LYS A 298 -1.88 -6.94 16.49
C LYS A 298 -1.39 -6.00 15.38
N CYS A 299 -2.11 -4.92 15.05
CA CYS A 299 -1.80 -4.10 13.88
C CYS A 299 -0.79 -3.01 14.18
N SER A 300 0.43 -3.10 13.62
CA SER A 300 1.55 -2.17 13.80
C SER A 300 1.21 -0.70 13.48
N PHE A 301 0.37 -0.47 12.47
CA PHE A 301 -0.02 0.85 11.98
C PHE A 301 -1.54 1.02 12.08
N VAL A 302 -1.97 2.06 12.79
CA VAL A 302 -3.38 2.43 12.92
C VAL A 302 -3.48 3.92 12.63
N ALA A 303 -4.03 4.28 11.47
CA ALA A 303 -4.28 5.67 11.12
C ALA A 303 -5.77 6.00 11.32
N GLN A 304 -6.01 7.23 11.79
CA GLN A 304 -7.28 7.68 12.34
C GLN A 304 -8.23 8.18 11.25
N ARG A 305 -9.53 8.04 11.56
CA ARG A 305 -10.72 8.53 10.82
C ARG A 305 -11.33 7.52 9.84
N LEU A 306 -12.17 6.66 10.39
CA LEU A 306 -13.14 5.87 9.64
C LEU A 306 -14.50 6.08 10.31
N SER A 307 -15.50 6.57 9.55
CA SER A 307 -16.87 6.78 10.04
C SER A 307 -17.70 5.56 9.70
N ASP A 308 -17.96 4.70 10.68
CA ASP A 308 -18.91 3.60 10.55
C ASP A 308 -19.47 3.23 11.93
N GLY A 309 -20.70 2.72 12.04
CA GLY A 309 -21.38 2.51 13.34
C GLY A 309 -20.71 1.50 14.28
N VAL A 310 -19.89 0.59 13.74
CA VAL A 310 -19.00 -0.32 14.51
C VAL A 310 -17.70 0.38 14.90
N ILE A 311 -17.23 1.31 14.07
CA ILE A 311 -16.02 2.08 14.33
C ILE A 311 -16.29 3.16 15.37
N GLU A 312 -17.46 3.80 15.41
CA GLU A 312 -17.83 4.70 16.52
C GLU A 312 -17.82 3.97 17.87
N ARG A 313 -18.34 2.74 17.93
CA ARG A 313 -18.25 1.89 19.14
C ARG A 313 -16.82 1.53 19.53
N ASN A 314 -15.93 1.38 18.56
CA ASN A 314 -14.51 1.08 18.78
C ASN A 314 -13.61 2.32 18.76
N LYS A 315 -14.16 3.52 18.53
CA LYS A 315 -13.40 4.75 18.28
C LYS A 315 -12.57 5.13 19.48
N TYR A 316 -13.15 4.98 20.66
CA TYR A 316 -12.43 5.17 21.92
C TYR A 316 -11.27 4.18 22.06
N ALA A 317 -11.51 2.88 21.82
CA ALA A 317 -10.48 1.85 21.89
C ALA A 317 -9.37 2.07 20.84
N MET A 318 -9.73 2.51 19.64
CA MET A 318 -8.79 2.84 18.57
C MET A 318 -7.97 4.08 18.89
N LYS A 319 -8.62 5.15 19.35
CA LYS A 319 -7.95 6.36 19.82
C LYS A 319 -6.96 6.02 20.93
N LYS A 320 -7.37 5.24 21.92
CA LYS A 320 -6.51 4.79 23.02
C LYS A 320 -5.32 3.97 22.53
N LEU A 321 -5.52 3.06 21.57
CA LEU A 321 -4.41 2.25 21.03
C LEU A 321 -3.43 3.09 20.21
N VAL A 322 -3.92 4.02 19.39
CA VAL A 322 -3.07 4.97 18.64
C VAL A 322 -2.26 5.82 19.62
N LEU A 323 -2.91 6.37 20.64
CA LEU A 323 -2.26 7.14 21.70
C LEU A 323 -1.15 6.35 22.39
N GLN A 324 -1.43 5.12 22.81
CA GLN A 324 -0.45 4.25 23.45
C GLN A 324 0.77 4.00 22.55
N ARG A 325 0.56 3.80 21.25
CA ARG A 325 1.66 3.58 20.29
C ARG A 325 2.46 4.84 20.03
N LEU A 326 1.79 5.97 19.86
CA LEU A 326 2.47 7.27 19.75
C LEU A 326 3.31 7.53 21.00
N LYS A 327 2.77 7.27 22.20
CA LYS A 327 3.50 7.35 23.47
C LYS A 327 4.75 6.47 23.45
N THR A 328 4.65 5.19 23.08
CA THR A 328 5.81 4.29 23.00
C THR A 328 6.90 4.83 22.06
N ILE A 329 6.52 5.36 20.88
CA ILE A 329 7.49 5.92 19.94
C ILE A 329 8.09 7.22 20.51
N MET A 330 7.27 8.11 21.06
CA MET A 330 7.71 9.37 21.66
C MET A 330 8.69 9.14 22.81
N LEU A 331 8.47 8.14 23.65
CA LEU A 331 9.37 7.75 24.74
C LEU A 331 10.70 7.21 24.19
N SER A 332 10.67 6.41 23.12
CA SER A 332 11.90 5.89 22.49
C SER A 332 12.79 6.95 21.84
N LEU A 333 12.23 8.14 21.55
CA LEU A 333 12.96 9.27 21.00
C LEU A 333 13.53 10.22 22.07
N GLN A 334 13.22 10.01 23.35
CA GLN A 334 13.75 10.85 24.41
C GLN A 334 15.23 10.52 24.63
N PRO A 335 16.11 11.53 24.80
CA PRO A 335 17.48 11.27 25.15
C PRO A 335 17.53 10.48 26.46
N SER A 336 18.32 9.41 26.50
CA SER A 336 18.64 8.76 27.76
C SER A 336 19.35 9.80 28.62
N GLU A 337 18.73 10.23 29.72
CA GLU A 337 19.41 11.03 30.73
C GLU A 337 20.49 10.14 31.37
N VAL A 338 21.66 10.08 30.74
CA VAL A 338 22.89 9.89 31.48
C VAL A 338 23.20 11.27 32.04
N GLU A 339 22.76 11.52 33.27
CA GLU A 339 23.20 12.71 34.00
C GLU A 339 24.73 12.79 33.92
N PRO A 340 25.32 13.90 33.46
CA PRO A 340 26.70 14.19 33.82
C PRO A 340 26.71 14.36 35.33
N ALA A 341 27.43 13.50 36.04
CA ALA A 341 27.57 13.57 37.49
C ALA A 341 27.97 15.00 37.90
N MET A 342 26.99 15.80 38.35
CA MET A 342 27.26 17.05 39.03
C MET A 342 27.80 16.66 40.41
N GLN A 343 29.13 16.76 40.56
CA GLN A 343 29.75 16.84 41.87
C GLN A 343 29.19 18.06 42.60
N VAL A 344 28.26 17.82 43.52
CA VAL A 344 27.83 18.83 44.49
C VAL A 344 28.96 19.00 45.49
N PRO A 345 29.51 20.21 45.71
CA PRO A 345 30.48 20.44 46.77
C PRO A 345 29.80 20.26 48.13
N ALA A 346 30.34 19.37 48.95
CA ALA A 346 29.91 19.18 50.32
C ALA A 346 30.29 20.41 51.18
N ALA A 347 29.32 21.25 51.51
CA ALA A 347 29.35 22.12 52.69
C ALA A 347 27.96 22.70 52.99
N PHE A 348 27.72 23.00 54.26
CA PHE A 348 26.50 23.57 54.87
C PHE A 348 25.42 22.58 55.33
N TYR A 349 25.79 21.73 56.29
CA TYR A 349 24.90 21.54 57.45
C TYR A 349 25.37 22.46 58.58
N HIS A 350 24.55 23.42 58.97
CA HIS A 350 24.64 24.04 60.29
C HIS A 350 23.24 24.07 60.94
N ASN A 351 23.16 23.42 62.10
CA ASN A 351 22.08 23.49 63.09
C ASN A 351 21.66 24.92 63.41
N GLY A 352 20.37 25.13 63.69
CA GLY A 352 19.90 26.36 64.33
C GLY A 352 18.38 26.49 64.48
N GLY A 353 17.81 25.75 65.43
CA GLY A 353 16.71 26.09 66.35
C GLY A 353 15.43 26.78 65.85
N PHE A 354 14.27 26.16 66.12
CA PHE A 354 13.09 26.85 66.67
C PHE A 354 12.31 25.92 67.61
N SER A 355 11.70 26.55 68.62
CA SER A 355 11.09 26.07 69.87
C SER A 355 10.04 24.95 69.74
N GLU A 356 10.07 24.03 70.70
CA GLU A 356 9.17 22.88 70.90
C GLU A 356 7.74 23.25 71.32
N ASP A 357 7.38 24.53 71.45
CA ASP A 357 6.12 24.95 72.11
C ASP A 357 4.93 25.21 71.15
N LEU A 358 4.98 24.74 69.89
CA LEU A 358 3.86 24.87 68.94
C LEU A 358 3.26 23.53 68.47
N CYS A 359 3.76 22.40 68.98
CA CYS A 359 3.31 21.07 68.58
C CYS A 359 2.02 20.59 69.28
N ASP A 360 1.51 21.30 70.28
CA ASP A 360 0.36 20.85 71.10
C ASP A 360 -1.04 21.29 70.60
N PHE A 361 -1.15 22.09 69.53
CA PHE A 361 -2.46 22.66 69.09
C PHE A 361 -2.99 22.21 67.73
N LEU A 362 -2.34 21.27 67.03
CA LEU A 362 -2.85 20.76 65.75
C LEU A 362 -2.69 19.22 65.68
N PRO A 363 -3.77 18.44 65.48
CA PRO A 363 -3.64 17.04 65.11
C PRO A 363 -3.15 16.96 63.66
N LEU A 364 -1.84 17.13 63.45
CA LEU A 364 -1.20 16.80 62.19
C LEU A 364 -1.06 15.28 62.16
N THR A 365 -2.06 14.61 61.57
CA THR A 365 -1.83 13.30 60.98
C THR A 365 -0.62 13.45 60.07
N MET A 366 0.49 12.79 60.38
CA MET A 366 1.65 12.76 59.48
C MET A 366 1.22 12.05 58.20
N ALA A 367 0.73 12.84 57.23
CA ALA A 367 0.58 12.37 55.87
C ALA A 367 1.99 11.93 55.44
N GLN A 368 2.11 10.67 55.03
CA GLN A 368 3.28 10.21 54.29
C GLN A 368 3.53 11.23 53.18
N ALA A 369 4.75 11.77 53.11
CA ALA A 369 5.15 12.62 52.02
C ALA A 369 4.82 11.87 50.71
N PRO A 370 4.10 12.47 49.75
CA PRO A 370 3.79 11.79 48.50
C PRO A 370 5.10 11.31 47.88
N GLU A 371 5.14 10.04 47.48
CA GLU A 371 6.29 9.47 46.76
C GLU A 371 6.67 10.43 45.63
N GLN A 372 7.92 10.91 45.64
CA GLN A 372 8.43 11.77 44.58
C GLN A 372 8.30 11.01 43.25
N PRO A 373 7.61 11.58 42.25
CA PRO A 373 7.40 10.89 40.98
C PRO A 373 8.75 10.57 40.34
N THR A 374 8.94 9.32 39.93
CA THR A 374 10.18 8.90 39.28
C THR A 374 10.41 9.68 37.97
N PRO A 375 11.66 9.89 37.52
CA PRO A 375 11.95 10.57 36.25
C PRO A 375 11.20 9.97 35.05
N GLN A 376 10.97 8.65 35.07
CA GLN A 376 10.19 7.95 34.07
C GLN A 376 8.69 8.29 34.12
N MET A 377 8.10 8.43 35.31
CA MET A 377 6.71 8.89 35.47
C MET A 377 6.54 10.33 34.98
N LEU A 378 7.47 11.22 35.32
CA LEU A 378 7.46 12.61 34.85
C LEU A 378 7.57 12.71 33.32
N LEU A 379 8.36 11.83 32.70
CA LEU A 379 8.48 11.76 31.24
C LEU A 379 7.20 11.24 30.57
N GLU A 380 6.58 10.23 31.16
CA GLU A 380 5.31 9.68 30.72
C GLU A 380 4.17 10.70 30.82
N ASP A 381 4.09 11.43 31.93
CA ASP A 381 3.09 12.49 32.17
C ASP A 381 3.22 13.62 31.14
N ARG A 382 4.45 14.03 30.81
CA ARG A 382 4.71 15.04 29.76
C ARG A 382 4.27 14.59 28.38
N VAL A 383 4.45 13.31 28.05
CA VAL A 383 4.00 12.74 26.77
C VAL A 383 2.47 12.67 26.72
N ASP A 384 1.84 12.28 27.82
CA ASP A 384 0.38 12.23 27.94
C ASP A 384 -0.25 13.63 27.80
N GLU A 385 0.33 14.65 28.44
CA GLU A 385 -0.11 16.05 28.30
C GLU A 385 -0.05 16.54 26.84
N VAL A 386 1.03 16.23 26.12
CA VAL A 386 1.20 16.58 24.70
C VAL A 386 0.11 15.94 23.83
N LEU A 387 -0.18 14.67 24.08
CA LEU A 387 -1.19 13.94 23.32
C LEU A 387 -2.61 14.45 23.64
N ASP A 388 -2.93 14.68 24.91
CA ASP A 388 -4.23 15.20 25.34
C ASP A 388 -4.47 16.60 24.78
N ARG A 389 -3.47 17.48 24.81
CA ARG A 389 -3.53 18.81 24.18
C ARG A 389 -3.84 18.70 22.68
N ARG A 390 -3.15 17.81 21.95
CA ARG A 390 -3.37 17.62 20.50
C ARG A 390 -4.79 17.16 20.16
N PHE A 391 -5.36 16.30 20.99
CA PHE A 391 -6.70 15.76 20.77
C PHE A 391 -7.83 16.67 21.26
N SER A 392 -7.52 17.64 22.11
CA SER A 392 -8.48 18.61 22.64
C SER A 392 -8.61 19.84 21.72
N ASP A 393 -7.56 20.16 20.96
CA ASP A 393 -7.55 21.26 19.98
C ASP A 393 -7.19 20.78 18.57
N PRO A 394 -8.19 20.43 17.73
CA PRO A 394 -7.96 19.99 16.37
C PRO A 394 -7.59 21.17 15.45
N GLN A 395 -6.28 21.43 15.31
CA GLN A 395 -5.78 22.36 14.29
C GLN A 395 -6.18 21.93 12.87
N LEU A 396 -6.67 22.88 12.08
CA LEU A 396 -7.07 22.68 10.69
C LEU A 396 -5.86 22.66 9.75
N LEU A 397 -6.04 21.97 8.62
CA LEU A 397 -5.10 22.05 7.50
C LEU A 397 -5.18 23.45 6.88
N ALA A 398 -4.03 24.09 6.66
CA ALA A 398 -3.95 25.37 5.97
C ALA A 398 -4.29 25.21 4.48
N ALA A 399 -5.05 26.15 3.92
CA ALA A 399 -5.24 26.26 2.49
C ALA A 399 -3.94 26.80 1.85
N THR A 400 -3.47 26.14 0.78
CA THR A 400 -2.31 26.59 0.00
C THR A 400 -2.72 27.31 -1.29
N SER A 401 -3.95 27.08 -1.77
CA SER A 401 -4.60 27.82 -2.86
C SER A 401 -6.14 27.74 -2.70
N GLU A 402 -6.92 28.26 -3.67
CA GLU A 402 -8.39 28.09 -3.69
C GLU A 402 -8.83 26.61 -3.76
N THR A 403 -7.98 25.72 -4.26
CA THR A 403 -8.29 24.30 -4.49
C THR A 403 -7.37 23.32 -3.78
N ASP A 404 -6.20 23.75 -3.31
CA ASP A 404 -5.23 22.92 -2.61
C ASP A 404 -5.17 23.20 -1.11
N VAL A 405 -5.03 22.09 -0.37
CA VAL A 405 -4.77 22.07 1.07
C VAL A 405 -3.35 21.60 1.33
N GLU A 406 -2.76 22.08 2.42
CA GLU A 406 -1.41 21.68 2.81
C GLU A 406 -1.29 20.15 2.96
N THR A 407 -0.11 19.63 2.63
CA THR A 407 0.17 18.20 2.81
C THR A 407 0.31 17.85 4.30
N VAL A 408 0.10 16.59 4.65
CA VAL A 408 0.28 16.10 6.02
C VAL A 408 1.71 16.33 6.54
N LEU A 409 2.73 16.24 5.66
CA LEU A 409 4.11 16.54 6.03
C LEU A 409 4.32 18.03 6.30
N ASN A 410 3.75 18.92 5.47
CA ASN A 410 3.82 20.36 5.68
C ASN A 410 3.08 20.78 6.95
N PHE A 411 1.93 20.18 7.23
CA PHE A 411 1.21 20.35 8.49
C PHE A 411 2.11 19.99 9.69
N CYS A 412 2.74 18.81 9.66
CA CYS A 412 3.63 18.38 10.73
C CYS A 412 4.89 19.25 10.86
N LYS A 413 5.45 19.73 9.74
CA LYS A 413 6.55 20.71 9.72
C LYS A 413 6.16 22.02 10.40
N ARG A 414 5.00 22.56 10.07
CA ARG A 414 4.45 23.78 10.67
C ARG A 414 4.23 23.61 12.19
N MET A 415 3.77 22.45 12.64
CA MET A 415 3.65 22.16 14.09
C MET A 415 5.00 22.21 14.82
N LEU A 416 6.09 21.80 14.15
CA LEU A 416 7.44 21.84 14.70
C LEU A 416 7.97 23.29 14.72
N GLU A 417 7.84 24.00 13.60
CA GLU A 417 8.34 25.38 13.43
C GLU A 417 7.64 26.38 14.35
N THR A 418 6.34 26.20 14.58
CA THR A 418 5.57 27.02 15.53
C THR A 418 5.90 26.73 17.00
N GLY A 419 6.73 25.72 17.27
CA GLY A 419 7.07 25.30 18.64
C GLY A 419 5.91 24.65 19.40
N THR A 420 4.78 24.40 18.74
CA THR A 420 3.56 23.84 19.37
C THR A 420 3.82 22.42 19.89
N TYR A 421 4.60 21.63 19.16
CA TYR A 421 4.96 20.26 19.54
C TYR A 421 6.41 19.94 19.16
N ARG A 422 7.22 19.44 20.11
CA ARG A 422 8.62 19.05 19.85
C ARG A 422 8.76 17.61 19.34
N CYS A 423 8.13 16.64 20.03
CA CYS A 423 8.34 15.22 19.75
C CYS A 423 7.33 14.64 18.73
N LEU A 424 6.09 15.14 18.71
CA LEU A 424 5.03 14.61 17.84
C LEU A 424 5.36 14.74 16.32
N PRO A 425 5.89 15.88 15.83
CA PRO A 425 6.33 15.98 14.43
C PRO A 425 7.46 15.01 14.07
N GLN A 426 8.35 14.69 15.02
CA GLN A 426 9.43 13.72 14.79
C GLN A 426 8.88 12.29 14.66
N VAL A 427 7.90 11.91 15.49
CA VAL A 427 7.17 10.64 15.34
C VAL A 427 6.44 10.57 14.01
N ALA A 428 5.83 11.67 13.57
CA ALA A 428 5.15 11.74 12.28
C ALA A 428 6.11 11.44 11.11
N ARG A 429 7.35 11.95 11.14
CA ARG A 429 8.39 11.64 10.13
C ARG A 429 8.68 10.13 10.07
N ILE A 430 8.79 9.46 11.21
CA ILE A 430 9.07 8.02 11.27
C ILE A 430 7.89 7.22 10.71
N VAL A 431 6.68 7.52 11.17
CA VAL A 431 5.47 6.77 10.79
C VAL A 431 5.15 6.97 9.30
N PHE A 432 5.22 8.20 8.79
CA PHE A 432 4.90 8.52 7.39
C PHE A 432 6.00 8.13 6.39
N ALA A 433 7.22 7.83 6.86
CA ALA A 433 8.27 7.27 6.01
C ALA A 433 7.99 5.81 5.62
N VAL A 434 7.31 5.04 6.48
CA VAL A 434 6.94 3.65 6.16
C VAL A 434 6.04 3.64 4.93
N GLN A 435 6.28 2.76 3.96
CA GLN A 435 5.55 2.80 2.70
C GLN A 435 4.27 1.98 2.73
N ALA A 436 3.28 2.42 1.95
CA ALA A 436 2.10 1.62 1.67
C ALA A 436 2.41 0.37 0.82
N SER A 437 3.47 0.40 0.03
CA SER A 437 3.76 -0.64 -0.96
C SER A 437 5.20 -1.08 -0.94
N SER A 438 5.39 -2.40 -0.84
CA SER A 438 6.67 -3.05 -1.12
C SER A 438 6.94 -3.23 -2.62
N ALA A 439 5.97 -2.90 -3.48
CA ALA A 439 6.07 -3.10 -4.93
C ALA A 439 6.58 -1.87 -5.68
N GLN A 440 6.90 -0.77 -4.98
CA GLN A 440 7.56 0.41 -5.58
C GLN A 440 8.88 0.02 -6.25
N ILE A 441 9.62 -0.91 -5.64
CA ILE A 441 10.86 -1.50 -6.15
C ILE A 441 10.68 -2.29 -7.46
N GLU A 442 9.45 -2.66 -7.84
CA GLU A 442 9.20 -3.36 -9.11
C GLU A 442 9.52 -2.50 -10.33
N ARG A 443 9.45 -1.17 -10.20
CA ARG A 443 9.91 -0.24 -11.24
C ARG A 443 11.41 -0.40 -11.49
N ASP A 444 12.18 -0.44 -10.40
CA ASP A 444 13.64 -0.66 -10.47
C ASP A 444 13.96 -2.04 -11.02
N PHE A 445 13.23 -3.08 -10.60
CA PHE A 445 13.41 -4.43 -11.16
C PHE A 445 13.10 -4.50 -12.66
N GLY A 446 12.16 -3.70 -13.17
CA GLY A 446 11.90 -3.59 -14.61
C GLY A 446 13.14 -3.08 -15.37
N VAL A 447 13.73 -2.01 -14.85
CA VAL A 447 14.95 -1.37 -15.40
C VAL A 447 16.17 -2.29 -15.24
N SER A 448 16.41 -2.84 -14.05
CA SER A 448 17.50 -3.77 -13.78
C SER A 448 17.35 -5.08 -14.56
N ARG A 449 16.13 -5.56 -14.83
CA ARG A 449 15.91 -6.76 -15.66
C ARG A 449 16.39 -6.51 -17.08
N MET A 450 16.15 -5.34 -17.65
CA MET A 450 16.63 -5.00 -19.00
C MET A 450 18.16 -5.01 -19.06
N MET A 451 18.86 -4.60 -18.00
CA MET A 451 20.32 -4.65 -17.92
C MET A 451 20.89 -6.04 -17.61
N VAL A 452 20.27 -6.79 -16.68
CA VAL A 452 20.74 -8.13 -16.25
C VAL A 452 20.42 -9.22 -17.28
N THR A 453 19.38 -9.05 -18.10
CA THR A 453 19.01 -10.06 -19.12
C THR A 453 19.61 -9.81 -20.50
N SER A 454 20.12 -8.60 -20.76
CA SER A 454 20.75 -8.23 -22.05
C SER A 454 22.23 -8.57 -22.13
N GLN A 455 22.91 -8.84 -21.02
CA GLN A 455 24.33 -9.21 -21.02
C GLN A 455 24.53 -10.74 -20.84
N PRO A 456 25.21 -11.42 -21.79
CA PRO A 456 25.56 -12.84 -21.67
C PRO A 456 26.46 -13.14 -20.45
N GLU A 457 27.33 -12.19 -20.07
CA GLU A 457 28.31 -12.31 -18.98
C GLU A 457 27.66 -12.31 -17.59
N ALA A 458 26.54 -11.59 -17.42
CA ALA A 458 25.79 -11.54 -16.16
C ALA A 458 25.09 -12.87 -15.80
N LYS A 459 24.94 -13.79 -16.77
CA LYS A 459 24.36 -15.12 -16.53
C LYS A 459 25.31 -16.08 -15.81
N ASN A 460 26.62 -15.84 -15.90
CA ASN A 460 27.67 -16.74 -15.37
C ASN A 460 28.43 -16.15 -14.17
N ALA A 461 28.19 -14.89 -13.80
CA ALA A 461 28.80 -14.26 -12.64
C ALA A 461 28.23 -14.82 -11.32
N ILE A 462 29.10 -15.01 -10.33
CA ILE A 462 28.72 -15.28 -8.93
C ILE A 462 27.79 -14.14 -8.49
N PRO A 463 26.63 -14.40 -7.85
CA PRO A 463 25.66 -13.35 -7.55
C PRO A 463 26.21 -12.42 -6.45
N SER A 464 26.95 -11.39 -6.87
CA SER A 464 27.29 -10.20 -6.09
C SER A 464 26.06 -9.29 -5.96
N ASN A 465 26.04 -8.49 -4.89
CA ASN A 465 25.07 -7.41 -4.79
C ASN A 465 25.35 -6.42 -5.94
N VAL A 466 24.33 -6.09 -6.73
CA VAL A 466 24.45 -5.01 -7.71
C VAL A 466 23.96 -3.74 -7.04
N THR A 467 24.90 -2.88 -6.66
CA THR A 467 24.66 -1.50 -6.26
C THR A 467 24.59 -0.66 -7.53
N PHE A 468 23.47 0.02 -7.75
CA PHE A 468 23.31 0.94 -8.87
C PHE A 468 23.46 2.36 -8.32
N ASP A 469 24.46 3.08 -8.80
CA ASP A 469 24.54 4.53 -8.59
C ASP A 469 23.68 5.17 -9.67
N LEU A 470 22.45 5.53 -9.32
CA LEU A 470 21.56 6.26 -10.22
C LEU A 470 21.78 7.75 -9.97
N GLU A 471 22.83 8.33 -10.55
CA GLU A 471 22.76 9.75 -10.94
C GLU A 471 21.52 9.94 -11.83
N PRO A 472 20.83 11.09 -11.75
CA PRO A 472 19.48 11.25 -12.28
C PRO A 472 19.49 11.23 -13.81
N LEU A 473 19.52 10.04 -14.38
CA LEU A 473 19.21 9.82 -15.79
C LEU A 473 17.75 10.19 -15.97
N ASN A 474 17.55 11.27 -16.72
CA ASN A 474 16.26 11.87 -17.03
C ASN A 474 15.20 10.78 -17.34
N PRO A 475 14.23 10.55 -16.43
CA PRO A 475 13.20 9.52 -16.59
C PRO A 475 12.30 9.73 -17.80
N MET A 476 12.31 10.92 -18.42
CA MET A 476 11.43 11.24 -19.55
C MET A 476 11.84 10.53 -20.84
N THR A 477 13.14 10.31 -21.08
CA THR A 477 13.59 9.78 -22.39
C THR A 477 13.50 8.25 -22.52
N ILE A 478 13.14 7.51 -21.46
CA ILE A 478 13.01 6.04 -21.49
C ILE A 478 11.54 5.56 -21.46
N PHE A 479 10.57 6.45 -21.16
CA PHE A 479 9.18 6.07 -20.79
C PHE A 479 8.08 6.49 -21.79
N GLU A 480 8.43 6.93 -22.99
CA GLU A 480 7.55 7.68 -23.90
C GLU A 480 6.53 6.88 -24.77
N SER A 481 6.12 5.63 -24.46
CA SER A 481 5.08 5.00 -25.31
C SER A 481 3.94 4.25 -24.63
N GLU A 482 4.00 3.93 -23.33
CA GLU A 482 2.88 3.26 -22.65
C GLU A 482 2.46 3.91 -21.32
N TRP A 483 3.27 4.84 -20.79
CA TRP A 483 2.98 5.52 -19.52
C TRP A 483 2.41 6.93 -19.72
N GLU A 484 2.67 7.61 -20.84
CA GLU A 484 2.04 8.90 -21.15
C GLU A 484 0.52 8.82 -21.27
N ILE A 485 -0.05 7.68 -21.67
CA ILE A 485 -1.52 7.51 -21.71
C ILE A 485 -2.08 7.31 -20.29
N ALA A 486 -1.33 6.64 -19.39
CA ALA A 486 -1.73 6.43 -18.00
C ALA A 486 -1.53 7.68 -17.13
N LEU A 487 -0.49 8.48 -17.43
CA LEU A 487 -0.24 9.78 -16.81
C LEU A 487 -1.15 10.86 -17.39
N SER A 488 -1.31 11.02 -18.71
CA SER A 488 -2.23 12.02 -19.26
C SER A 488 -3.67 11.83 -18.78
N SER A 489 -4.16 10.59 -18.67
CA SER A 489 -5.50 10.34 -18.12
C SER A 489 -5.60 10.45 -16.58
N ALA A 490 -4.49 10.34 -15.84
CA ALA A 490 -4.46 10.60 -14.39
C ALA A 490 -4.18 12.07 -14.04
N PHE A 491 -3.44 12.78 -14.89
CA PHE A 491 -3.11 14.20 -14.77
C PHE A 491 -4.20 15.11 -15.35
N SER A 492 -4.98 14.70 -16.36
CA SER A 492 -6.24 15.39 -16.69
C SER A 492 -7.27 15.29 -15.55
N LEU A 493 -7.08 14.36 -14.61
CA LEU A 493 -7.87 14.26 -13.38
C LEU A 493 -7.33 15.16 -12.24
N SER A 494 -6.11 15.72 -12.38
CA SER A 494 -5.44 16.58 -11.39
C SER A 494 -4.99 17.96 -11.89
N ALA A 495 -5.16 18.29 -13.18
CA ALA A 495 -4.69 19.55 -13.77
C ALA A 495 -5.80 20.56 -14.11
N GLU A 496 -7.02 20.30 -13.67
CA GLU A 496 -8.07 21.33 -13.47
C GLU A 496 -8.63 21.17 -12.05
N LEU A 497 -7.73 21.33 -11.08
CA LEU A 497 -8.02 21.87 -9.76
C LEU A 497 -7.34 23.23 -9.70
#